data_AF-A0A4Q4RNI6-F1
#
_entry.id   AF-A0A4Q4RNI6-F1
#
_cell.length_a   1.000
_cell.length_b   1.000
_cell.length_c   1.000
_cell.angle_alpha   90.00
_cell.angle_beta   90.00
_cell.angle_gamma   90.00
#
_symmetry.space_group_name_H-M   'P 1'
#
loop_
_entity.id
_entity.type
_entity.pdbx_description
1 polymer ?
#
loop_
_entity_poly.entity_id
_entity_poly.type
_entity_poly.pdbx_seq_one_letter_code
_entity_poly.pdbx_strand_id
1 'polypeptide(L)'
;MMIWTVDTLFVYEFQAKPLLRIEDIGTVLPCHEDVWEHPALIQQNQKSIPDITLTEALEMMYVEKRLPTGLGEFSMGLLVTTIYRHTVDILARDRIQLNSWTPTSTPQRRNVMPSVQQDWLPTTRLATKWRNSACDCLDVLHWPANSKVARHSGFEHHTILQLHLARLIILAPTSAIQKFASGSASIENIQGDRDSQSSATARIQVLQWVIRDHCKARLCLVHCGALFWHIRRYSCSSLLEPYAVYIATLVLWAFCICMQLPEAAEAIASESDEEPEPSFLHLDRPLDDELVQTYVRMGHKMSAYIANVGSLEHEAAPMRIAREGISLLAKDTEHASGSDYSSTSRAKDVCYTWGIERSYISLLHLLAKAQ
;
A
#
# COMPACT_ATOMS: atom_id res chain seq x y z
N MET A 1 -7.33 19.94 -6.71
CA MET A 1 -6.34 18.91 -6.37
C MET A 1 -6.44 18.45 -4.91
N MET A 2 -6.27 19.32 -3.90
CA MET A 2 -6.36 18.90 -2.49
C MET A 2 -7.66 18.16 -2.12
N ILE A 3 -8.82 18.67 -2.56
CA ILE A 3 -10.13 18.00 -2.31
C ILE A 3 -10.15 16.59 -2.89
N TRP A 4 -9.58 16.40 -4.08
CA TRP A 4 -9.49 15.08 -4.71
C TRP A 4 -8.47 14.17 -4.02
N THR A 5 -7.37 14.72 -3.49
CA THR A 5 -6.44 13.96 -2.66
C THR A 5 -7.17 13.43 -1.43
N VAL A 6 -7.93 14.27 -0.72
CA VAL A 6 -8.73 13.87 0.44
C VAL A 6 -9.79 12.83 0.06
N ASP A 7 -10.53 13.02 -1.05
CA ASP A 7 -11.47 11.99 -1.56
C ASP A 7 -10.75 10.65 -1.78
N THR A 8 -9.54 10.68 -2.31
CA THR A 8 -8.74 9.48 -2.54
C THR A 8 -8.25 8.83 -1.25
N LEU A 9 -7.90 9.61 -0.22
CA LEU A 9 -7.60 9.09 1.12
C LEU A 9 -8.77 8.29 1.66
N PHE A 10 -9.98 8.86 1.58
CA PHE A 10 -11.19 8.22 2.07
C PHE A 10 -11.48 6.89 1.36
N VAL A 11 -11.14 6.80 0.08
CA VAL A 11 -11.36 5.57 -0.69
C VAL A 11 -10.51 4.41 -0.19
N TYR A 12 -9.22 4.58 0.11
CA TYR A 12 -8.44 3.46 0.62
C TYR A 12 -8.51 3.29 2.14
N GLU A 13 -8.61 4.37 2.92
CA GLU A 13 -8.67 4.27 4.39
C GLU A 13 -10.00 3.68 4.89
N PHE A 14 -11.10 4.08 4.25
CA PHE A 14 -12.46 3.73 4.69
C PHE A 14 -13.23 2.86 3.68
N GLN A 15 -12.58 2.41 2.60
CA GLN A 15 -13.24 1.71 1.50
C GLN A 15 -14.43 2.50 0.92
N ALA A 16 -14.35 3.83 0.97
CA ALA A 16 -15.41 4.70 0.48
C ALA A 16 -15.52 4.64 -1.05
N LYS A 17 -16.70 4.99 -1.57
CA LYS A 17 -16.86 5.23 -3.01
C LYS A 17 -16.23 6.58 -3.35
N PRO A 18 -15.51 6.70 -4.48
CA PRO A 18 -15.04 8.02 -4.96
C PRO A 18 -16.20 8.97 -5.16
N LEU A 19 -16.00 10.22 -4.78
CA LEU A 19 -16.85 11.33 -5.17
C LEU A 19 -16.32 12.06 -6.40
N LEU A 20 -15.00 12.04 -6.60
CA LEU A 20 -14.33 12.71 -7.71
C LEU A 20 -13.55 11.72 -8.57
N ARG A 21 -13.49 11.99 -9.87
CA ARG A 21 -12.68 11.25 -10.84
C ARG A 21 -11.41 12.02 -11.17
N ILE A 22 -10.45 11.34 -11.79
CA ILE A 22 -9.19 11.99 -12.22
C ILE A 22 -9.48 13.05 -13.27
N GLU A 23 -10.46 12.79 -14.16
CA GLU A 23 -10.86 13.70 -15.23
C GLU A 23 -11.48 15.01 -14.71
N ASP A 24 -11.92 15.05 -13.44
CA ASP A 24 -12.43 16.26 -12.79
C ASP A 24 -11.29 17.24 -12.41
N ILE A 25 -10.02 16.80 -12.50
CA ILE A 25 -8.84 17.64 -12.29
C ILE A 25 -8.36 18.21 -13.63
N GLY A 26 -8.95 19.34 -14.03
CA GLY A 26 -8.57 20.05 -15.26
C GLY A 26 -7.42 21.07 -15.11
N THR A 27 -6.72 21.09 -13.96
CA THR A 27 -5.71 22.11 -13.65
C THR A 27 -4.27 21.61 -13.84
N VAL A 28 -3.35 22.52 -14.16
CA VAL A 28 -1.90 22.23 -14.21
C VAL A 28 -1.36 21.80 -12.84
N LEU A 29 -0.29 21.00 -12.84
CA LEU A 29 0.40 20.58 -11.64
C LEU A 29 0.90 21.79 -10.83
N PRO A 30 0.86 21.72 -9.50
CA PRO A 30 1.35 22.79 -8.65
C PRO A 30 2.84 23.04 -8.88
N CYS A 31 3.23 24.30 -8.79
CA CYS A 31 4.64 24.66 -8.77
C CYS A 31 5.33 24.13 -7.50
N HIS A 32 6.66 24.07 -7.56
CA HIS A 32 7.50 23.65 -6.45
C HIS A 32 7.28 24.53 -5.20
N GLU A 33 7.36 23.94 -4.01
CA GLU A 33 7.05 24.59 -2.73
C GLU A 33 7.91 25.84 -2.46
N ASP A 34 9.20 25.82 -2.81
CA ASP A 34 10.07 27.02 -2.78
C ASP A 34 9.46 28.24 -3.48
N VAL A 35 8.66 28.03 -4.52
CA VAL A 35 7.97 29.11 -5.24
C VAL A 35 6.79 29.65 -4.43
N TRP A 36 6.11 28.81 -3.63
CA TRP A 36 5.05 29.25 -2.72
C TRP A 36 5.62 30.13 -1.61
N GLU A 37 6.74 29.70 -1.03
CA GLU A 37 7.44 30.44 0.04
C GLU A 37 8.14 31.70 -0.48
N HIS A 38 8.69 31.62 -1.71
CA HIS A 38 9.45 32.70 -2.32
C HIS A 38 9.02 32.96 -3.78
N PRO A 39 7.90 33.67 -4.01
CA PRO A 39 7.40 33.95 -5.35
C PRO A 39 8.37 34.73 -6.27
N ALA A 40 9.32 35.45 -5.67
CA ALA A 40 10.37 36.18 -6.40
C ALA A 40 11.29 35.26 -7.23
N LEU A 41 11.39 33.96 -6.90
CA LEU A 41 12.20 32.99 -7.65
C LEU A 41 11.73 32.82 -9.10
N ILE A 42 10.43 33.02 -9.37
CA ILE A 42 9.89 33.03 -10.74
C ILE A 42 10.40 34.28 -11.48
N GLN A 43 10.31 35.44 -10.84
CA GLN A 43 10.70 36.73 -11.44
C GLN A 43 12.19 36.77 -11.79
N GLN A 44 13.01 35.98 -11.10
CA GLN A 44 14.45 35.83 -11.33
C GLN A 44 14.82 34.70 -12.33
N ASN A 45 13.85 34.06 -12.99
CA ASN A 45 14.05 32.90 -13.87
C ASN A 45 14.81 31.73 -13.21
N GLN A 46 14.72 31.59 -11.89
CA GLN A 46 15.43 30.52 -11.16
C GLN A 46 14.61 29.22 -11.06
N LYS A 47 13.28 29.29 -11.16
CA LYS A 47 12.39 28.12 -11.25
C LYS A 47 11.24 28.37 -12.24
N SER A 48 10.83 27.33 -12.98
CA SER A 48 9.66 27.37 -13.85
C SER A 48 8.43 26.77 -13.16
N ILE A 49 7.25 27.29 -13.50
CA ILE A 49 5.97 26.66 -13.15
C ILE A 49 5.76 25.50 -14.13
N PRO A 50 5.34 24.30 -13.67
CA PRO A 50 4.96 23.22 -14.56
C PRO A 50 3.80 23.64 -15.46
N ASP A 51 3.97 23.49 -16.77
CA ASP A 51 2.92 23.72 -17.77
C ASP A 51 2.38 22.37 -18.27
N ILE A 52 1.98 21.53 -17.32
CA ILE A 52 1.47 20.18 -17.59
C ILE A 52 0.36 19.85 -16.61
N THR A 53 -0.73 19.30 -17.10
CA THR A 53 -1.85 18.81 -16.28
C THR A 53 -1.51 17.48 -15.60
N LEU A 54 -2.32 17.12 -14.60
CA LEU A 54 -2.16 15.84 -13.91
C LEU A 54 -2.34 14.64 -14.85
N THR A 55 -3.29 14.72 -15.79
CA THR A 55 -3.55 13.66 -16.77
C THR A 55 -2.42 13.53 -17.79
N GLU A 56 -1.90 14.65 -18.31
CA GLU A 56 -0.75 14.63 -19.23
C GLU A 56 0.51 14.08 -18.55
N ALA A 57 0.75 14.45 -17.29
CA ALA A 57 1.86 13.90 -16.52
C ALA A 57 1.68 12.40 -16.28
N LEU A 58 0.45 11.93 -15.99
CA LEU A 58 0.14 10.51 -15.87
C LEU A 58 0.41 9.76 -17.17
N GLU A 59 -0.04 10.30 -18.32
CA GLU A 59 0.21 9.71 -19.63
C GLU A 59 1.71 9.63 -19.95
N MET A 60 2.46 10.71 -19.71
CA MET A 60 3.92 10.75 -19.85
C MET A 60 4.59 9.65 -19.01
N MET A 61 4.13 9.46 -17.78
CA MET A 61 4.65 8.41 -16.90
C MET A 61 4.34 7.00 -17.40
N TYR A 62 3.11 6.74 -17.83
CA TYR A 62 2.72 5.40 -18.30
C TYR A 62 3.31 5.04 -19.66
N VAL A 63 3.39 6.01 -20.58
CA VAL A 63 3.79 5.83 -21.98
C VAL A 63 5.27 6.05 -22.19
N GLU A 64 5.82 7.17 -21.71
CA GLU A 64 7.21 7.55 -21.96
C GLU A 64 8.17 7.08 -20.85
N LYS A 65 7.64 6.62 -19.71
CA LYS A 65 8.41 6.28 -18.50
C LYS A 65 9.31 7.44 -18.03
N ARG A 66 8.75 8.66 -18.12
CA ARG A 66 9.43 9.92 -17.76
C ARG A 66 8.63 10.70 -16.76
N LEU A 67 9.34 11.54 -16.01
CA LEU A 67 8.77 12.48 -15.05
C LEU A 67 8.89 13.90 -15.59
N PRO A 68 7.85 14.74 -15.45
CA PRO A 68 7.97 16.17 -15.72
C PRO A 68 9.07 16.82 -14.87
N THR A 69 9.71 17.86 -15.41
CA THR A 69 10.74 18.61 -14.68
C THR A 69 10.10 19.64 -13.73
N GLY A 70 10.85 20.05 -12.71
CA GLY A 70 10.43 21.15 -11.82
C GLY A 70 9.30 20.81 -10.84
N LEU A 71 8.99 19.53 -10.64
CA LEU A 71 7.96 19.11 -9.68
C LEU A 71 8.41 19.31 -8.22
N GLY A 72 7.50 19.83 -7.40
CA GLY A 72 7.61 19.85 -5.94
C GLY A 72 7.16 18.55 -5.28
N GLU A 73 7.34 18.44 -3.97
CA GLU A 73 6.93 17.27 -3.18
C GLU A 73 5.42 17.00 -3.25
N PHE A 74 4.60 18.06 -3.23
CA PHE A 74 3.16 17.94 -3.35
C PHE A 74 2.74 17.38 -4.71
N SER A 75 3.38 17.83 -5.79
CA SER A 75 3.16 17.29 -7.14
C SER A 75 3.60 15.83 -7.25
N MET A 76 4.71 15.45 -6.61
CA MET A 76 5.12 14.05 -6.52
C MET A 76 4.08 13.19 -5.78
N GLY A 77 3.58 13.64 -4.63
CA GLY A 77 2.54 12.95 -3.88
C GLY A 77 1.20 12.85 -4.62
N LEU A 78 0.84 13.87 -5.40
CA LEU A 78 -0.31 13.83 -6.31
C LEU A 78 -0.14 12.75 -7.38
N LEU A 79 1.04 12.63 -8.00
CA LEU A 79 1.29 11.60 -9.00
C LEU A 79 1.23 10.18 -8.41
N VAL A 80 1.78 9.96 -7.21
CA VAL A 80 1.64 8.67 -6.50
C VAL A 80 0.16 8.32 -6.30
N THR A 81 -0.61 9.28 -5.78
CA THR A 81 -2.05 9.11 -5.54
C THR A 81 -2.83 8.86 -6.84
N THR A 82 -2.40 9.48 -7.95
CA THR A 82 -3.04 9.36 -9.26
C THR A 82 -2.76 8.02 -9.90
N ILE A 83 -1.53 7.51 -9.83
CA ILE A 83 -1.19 6.16 -10.31
C ILE A 83 -2.02 5.12 -9.58
N TYR A 84 -2.13 5.24 -8.25
CA TYR A 84 -3.00 4.39 -7.45
C TYR A 84 -4.46 4.46 -7.93
N ARG A 85 -5.04 5.67 -7.96
CA ARG A 85 -6.45 5.89 -8.33
C ARG A 85 -6.76 5.32 -9.71
N HIS A 86 -5.92 5.63 -10.67
CA HIS A 86 -6.06 5.21 -12.06
C HIS A 86 -6.01 3.68 -12.18
N THR A 87 -5.07 3.05 -11.48
CA THR A 87 -4.92 1.59 -11.49
C THR A 87 -6.15 0.90 -10.89
N VAL A 88 -6.66 1.39 -9.75
CA VAL A 88 -7.89 0.83 -9.14
C VAL A 88 -9.08 0.97 -10.08
N ASP A 89 -9.25 2.13 -10.71
CA ASP A 89 -10.37 2.37 -11.61
C ASP A 89 -10.29 1.47 -12.88
N ILE A 90 -9.09 1.28 -13.44
CA ILE A 90 -8.88 0.37 -14.57
C ILE A 90 -9.19 -1.08 -14.18
N LEU A 91 -8.68 -1.55 -13.04
CA LEU A 91 -8.92 -2.92 -12.57
C LEU A 91 -10.40 -3.16 -12.25
N ALA A 92 -11.11 -2.14 -11.74
CA ALA A 92 -12.55 -2.21 -11.53
C ALA A 92 -13.32 -2.27 -12.86
N ARG A 93 -12.90 -1.48 -13.87
CA ARG A 93 -13.49 -1.50 -15.22
C ARG A 93 -13.26 -2.84 -15.93
N ASP A 94 -12.09 -3.46 -15.78
CA ASP A 94 -11.77 -4.76 -16.39
C ASP A 94 -12.71 -5.89 -15.90
N ARG A 95 -13.20 -5.79 -14.65
CA ARG A 95 -14.16 -6.75 -14.08
C ARG A 95 -15.59 -6.61 -14.62
N ILE A 96 -15.91 -5.49 -15.28
CA ILE A 96 -17.23 -5.28 -15.88
C ILE A 96 -17.25 -6.03 -17.22
N GLN A 97 -17.96 -7.15 -17.28
CA GLN A 97 -18.05 -7.99 -18.48
C GLN A 97 -18.42 -7.21 -19.75
N LEU A 98 -19.32 -6.23 -19.62
CA LEU A 98 -19.75 -5.37 -20.73
C LEU A 98 -18.60 -4.54 -21.33
N ASN A 99 -17.56 -4.21 -20.57
CA ASN A 99 -16.41 -3.46 -21.09
C ASN A 99 -15.55 -4.28 -22.05
N SER A 100 -15.63 -5.62 -21.97
CA SER A 100 -14.97 -6.55 -22.89
C SER A 100 -15.85 -6.98 -24.07
N TRP A 101 -17.13 -6.60 -24.05
CA TRP A 101 -18.10 -6.98 -25.06
C TRP A 101 -18.26 -5.88 -26.11
N THR A 102 -18.26 -6.28 -27.38
CA THR A 102 -18.52 -5.38 -28.51
C THR A 102 -20.00 -5.42 -28.86
N PRO A 103 -20.73 -4.28 -28.80
CA PRO A 103 -22.16 -4.25 -29.14
C PRO A 103 -22.47 -4.69 -30.57
N THR A 104 -23.54 -5.46 -30.74
CA THR A 104 -24.06 -5.89 -32.04
C THR A 104 -25.53 -5.54 -32.21
N SER A 105 -25.99 -5.36 -33.45
CA SER A 105 -27.39 -5.04 -33.78
C SER A 105 -28.35 -6.24 -33.63
N THR A 106 -27.83 -7.46 -33.60
CA THR A 106 -28.62 -8.69 -33.45
C THR A 106 -28.73 -9.09 -31.97
N PRO A 107 -29.90 -9.58 -31.51
CA PRO A 107 -30.05 -10.11 -30.16
C PRO A 107 -29.09 -11.29 -29.92
N GLN A 108 -28.31 -11.23 -28.83
CA GLN A 108 -27.40 -12.29 -28.41
C GLN A 108 -27.88 -12.91 -27.09
N ARG A 109 -27.67 -14.21 -26.91
CA ARG A 109 -27.90 -14.86 -25.62
C ARG A 109 -26.83 -14.43 -24.63
N ARG A 110 -27.25 -14.08 -23.41
CA ARG A 110 -26.32 -13.77 -22.32
C ARG A 110 -25.57 -15.04 -21.93
N ASN A 111 -24.24 -15.03 -22.08
CA ASN A 111 -23.40 -16.05 -21.47
C ASN A 111 -23.43 -15.86 -19.95
N VAL A 112 -24.05 -16.81 -19.24
CA VAL A 112 -24.00 -16.86 -17.78
C VAL A 112 -22.63 -17.41 -17.41
N MET A 113 -21.62 -16.55 -17.35
CA MET A 113 -20.37 -16.93 -16.68
C MET A 113 -20.63 -16.98 -15.17
N PRO A 114 -19.97 -17.91 -14.43
CA PRO A 114 -20.06 -17.94 -12.98
C PRO A 114 -19.73 -16.57 -12.40
N SER A 115 -20.35 -16.25 -11.26
CA SER A 115 -20.29 -14.91 -10.68
C SER A 115 -18.83 -14.45 -10.51
N VAL A 116 -18.50 -13.30 -11.07
CA VAL A 116 -17.17 -12.64 -11.04
C VAL A 116 -16.74 -12.26 -9.60
N GLN A 117 -17.51 -12.61 -8.57
CA GLN A 117 -17.19 -12.31 -7.17
C GLN A 117 -15.93 -13.02 -6.65
N GLN A 118 -15.37 -14.00 -7.38
CA GLN A 118 -14.33 -14.87 -6.82
C GLN A 118 -12.90 -14.35 -6.93
N ASP A 119 -12.52 -13.61 -7.97
CA ASP A 119 -11.10 -13.32 -8.20
C ASP A 119 -10.77 -11.84 -7.96
N TRP A 120 -10.11 -11.55 -6.82
CA TRP A 120 -9.45 -10.25 -6.65
C TRP A 120 -8.26 -10.09 -7.61
N LEU A 121 -7.60 -11.19 -7.96
CA LEU A 121 -6.44 -11.19 -8.84
C LEU A 121 -6.81 -10.68 -10.24
N PRO A 122 -5.93 -9.91 -10.91
CA PRO A 122 -6.10 -9.59 -12.33
C PRO A 122 -6.28 -10.86 -13.16
N THR A 123 -7.49 -11.10 -13.65
CA THR A 123 -7.82 -12.31 -14.42
C THR A 123 -7.47 -12.17 -15.90
N THR A 124 -7.34 -10.93 -16.39
CA THR A 124 -6.95 -10.64 -17.76
C THR A 124 -5.46 -10.29 -17.88
N ARG A 125 -4.89 -10.60 -19.06
CA ARG A 125 -3.52 -10.16 -19.40
C ARG A 125 -3.38 -8.64 -19.38
N LEU A 126 -4.44 -7.93 -19.77
CA LEU A 126 -4.45 -6.46 -19.80
C LEU A 126 -4.40 -5.90 -18.39
N ALA A 127 -5.24 -6.39 -17.47
CA ALA A 127 -5.22 -5.98 -16.07
C ALA A 127 -3.86 -6.26 -15.39
N THR A 128 -3.23 -7.40 -15.69
CA THR A 128 -1.88 -7.70 -15.20
C THR A 128 -0.85 -6.69 -15.72
N LYS A 129 -0.89 -6.33 -17.01
CA LYS A 129 0.00 -5.32 -17.59
C LYS A 129 -0.20 -3.94 -16.97
N TRP A 130 -1.44 -3.52 -16.71
CA TRP A 130 -1.73 -2.26 -16.03
C TRP A 130 -1.17 -2.22 -14.62
N ARG A 131 -1.38 -3.30 -13.84
CA ARG A 131 -0.83 -3.41 -12.48
C ARG A 131 0.70 -3.33 -12.45
N ASN A 132 1.37 -4.02 -13.37
CA ASN A 132 2.84 -3.97 -13.47
C ASN A 132 3.30 -2.58 -13.93
N SER A 133 2.67 -2.01 -14.96
CA SER A 133 3.02 -0.67 -15.46
C SER A 133 2.83 0.42 -14.41
N ALA A 134 1.86 0.27 -13.51
CA ALA A 134 1.70 1.15 -12.35
C ALA A 134 2.92 1.08 -11.41
N CYS A 135 3.46 -0.11 -11.16
CA CYS A 135 4.68 -0.28 -10.36
C CYS A 135 5.88 0.37 -11.07
N ASP A 136 6.03 0.20 -12.39
CA ASP A 136 7.08 0.87 -13.16
C ASP A 136 6.98 2.41 -13.03
N CYS A 137 5.76 2.97 -13.04
CA CYS A 137 5.54 4.40 -12.83
C CYS A 137 5.93 4.84 -11.42
N LEU A 138 5.62 4.03 -10.41
CA LEU A 138 6.06 4.29 -9.03
C LEU A 138 7.58 4.18 -8.90
N ASP A 139 8.25 3.34 -9.69
CA ASP A 139 9.72 3.27 -9.72
C ASP A 139 10.31 4.53 -10.35
N VAL A 140 9.72 5.05 -11.43
CA VAL A 140 10.09 6.36 -12.03
C VAL A 140 10.03 7.48 -10.99
N LEU A 141 9.03 7.49 -10.09
CA LEU A 141 8.95 8.45 -8.97
C LEU A 141 9.93 8.15 -7.84
N HIS A 142 10.25 6.88 -7.62
CA HIS A 142 11.12 6.46 -6.53
C HIS A 142 12.58 6.83 -6.77
N TRP A 143 13.07 6.79 -8.01
CA TRP A 143 14.44 7.20 -8.37
C TRP A 143 14.82 8.63 -7.91
N PRO A 144 14.07 9.69 -8.25
CA PRO A 144 14.37 11.03 -7.77
C PRO A 144 14.14 11.16 -6.24
N ALA A 145 13.17 10.43 -5.67
CA ALA A 145 12.97 10.40 -4.22
C ALA A 145 14.22 9.82 -3.52
N ASN A 146 14.73 8.67 -3.94
CA ASN A 146 15.97 8.09 -3.39
C ASN A 146 17.18 8.99 -3.61
N SER A 147 17.26 9.67 -4.75
CA SER A 147 18.31 10.68 -4.99
C SER A 147 18.25 11.82 -3.98
N LYS A 148 17.04 12.25 -3.59
CA LYS A 148 16.84 13.24 -2.53
C LYS A 148 17.25 12.67 -1.17
N VAL A 149 16.82 11.47 -0.80
CA VAL A 149 17.22 10.79 0.45
C VAL A 149 18.74 10.69 0.57
N ALA A 150 19.44 10.31 -0.50
CA ALA A 150 20.90 10.24 -0.52
C ALA A 150 21.56 11.60 -0.26
N ARG A 151 21.01 12.69 -0.82
CA ARG A 151 21.49 14.07 -0.57
C ARG A 151 21.24 14.54 0.86
N HIS A 152 20.21 14.00 1.52
CA HIS A 152 19.88 14.29 2.91
C HIS A 152 20.42 13.22 3.88
N SER A 153 21.58 12.62 3.56
CA SER A 153 22.30 11.67 4.42
C SER A 153 21.45 10.48 4.88
N GLY A 154 20.54 10.01 4.03
CA GLY A 154 19.67 8.86 4.33
C GLY A 154 18.34 9.23 4.99
N PHE A 155 18.03 10.51 5.20
CA PHE A 155 16.76 10.92 5.78
C PHE A 155 15.61 10.75 4.75
N GLU A 156 14.68 9.84 5.04
CA GLU A 156 13.52 9.61 4.17
C GLU A 156 12.46 10.68 4.40
N HIS A 157 11.95 11.26 3.31
CA HIS A 157 10.85 12.20 3.33
C HIS A 157 9.52 11.45 3.10
N HIS A 158 8.40 12.10 3.44
CA HIS A 158 7.08 11.45 3.49
C HIS A 158 6.62 10.82 2.15
N THR A 159 7.12 11.29 1.00
CA THR A 159 6.85 10.66 -0.30
C THR A 159 7.34 9.20 -0.38
N ILE A 160 8.39 8.82 0.35
CA ILE A 160 8.86 7.43 0.44
C ILE A 160 7.77 6.53 1.05
N LEU A 161 7.12 6.98 2.13
CA LEU A 161 5.98 6.28 2.71
C LEU A 161 4.83 6.14 1.71
N GLN A 162 4.47 7.22 1.01
CA GLN A 162 3.40 7.20 0.01
C GLN A 162 3.70 6.21 -1.12
N LEU A 163 4.94 6.15 -1.58
CA LEU A 163 5.41 5.25 -2.62
C LEU A 163 5.27 3.77 -2.20
N HIS A 164 5.65 3.43 -0.97
CA HIS A 164 5.49 2.06 -0.46
C HIS A 164 4.03 1.70 -0.18
N LEU A 165 3.26 2.64 0.38
CA LEU A 165 1.83 2.45 0.62
C LEU A 165 1.06 2.22 -0.69
N ALA A 166 1.31 3.03 -1.72
CA ALA A 166 0.67 2.85 -3.02
C ALA A 166 0.96 1.46 -3.62
N ARG A 167 2.21 0.97 -3.52
CA ARG A 167 2.57 -0.38 -3.95
C ARG A 167 1.81 -1.45 -3.17
N LEU A 168 1.70 -1.33 -1.85
CA LEU A 168 0.91 -2.28 -1.05
C LEU A 168 -0.55 -2.35 -1.51
N ILE A 169 -1.20 -1.20 -1.71
CA ILE A 169 -2.62 -1.17 -2.08
C ILE A 169 -2.84 -1.74 -3.49
N ILE A 170 -1.89 -1.54 -4.41
CA ILE A 170 -1.95 -2.07 -5.79
C ILE A 170 -1.65 -3.58 -5.84
N LEU A 171 -0.75 -4.07 -4.99
CA LEU A 171 -0.20 -5.43 -5.06
C LEU A 171 -0.88 -6.42 -4.11
N ALA A 172 -1.64 -5.97 -3.10
CA ALA A 172 -2.30 -6.83 -2.13
C ALA A 172 -3.84 -6.72 -2.16
N PRO A 173 -4.58 -7.80 -1.83
CA PRO A 173 -6.04 -7.77 -1.69
C PRO A 173 -6.47 -7.09 -0.39
N THR A 174 -6.13 -5.81 -0.21
CA THR A 174 -6.33 -5.06 1.04
C THR A 174 -7.75 -5.16 1.59
N SER A 175 -8.76 -5.06 0.72
CA SER A 175 -10.16 -5.21 1.14
C SER A 175 -10.52 -6.62 1.61
N ALA A 176 -9.95 -7.67 1.00
CA ALA A 176 -10.16 -9.04 1.46
C ALA A 176 -9.36 -9.30 2.75
N ILE A 177 -8.13 -8.80 2.85
CA ILE A 177 -7.30 -8.89 4.05
C ILE A 177 -8.02 -8.27 5.25
N GLN A 178 -8.59 -7.06 5.10
CA GLN A 178 -9.32 -6.40 6.17
C GLN A 178 -10.60 -7.17 6.59
N LYS A 179 -11.33 -7.74 5.62
CA LYS A 179 -12.51 -8.59 5.90
C LYS A 179 -12.13 -9.89 6.60
N PHE A 180 -11.04 -10.51 6.17
CA PHE A 180 -10.51 -11.73 6.77
C PHE A 180 -10.03 -11.48 8.21
N ALA A 181 -9.30 -10.38 8.43
CA ALA A 181 -8.89 -9.94 9.77
C ALA A 181 -10.09 -9.69 10.69
N SER A 182 -11.07 -8.91 10.22
CA SER A 182 -12.30 -8.62 11.00
C SER A 182 -13.05 -9.89 11.37
N GLY A 183 -13.22 -10.81 10.41
CA GLY A 183 -13.90 -12.08 10.68
C GLY A 183 -13.11 -13.02 11.59
N SER A 184 -11.77 -12.97 11.57
CA SER A 184 -10.91 -13.75 12.47
C SER A 184 -10.94 -13.22 13.91
N ALA A 185 -11.06 -11.89 14.08
CA ALA A 185 -11.24 -11.26 15.37
C ALA A 185 -12.63 -11.53 16.00
N SER A 186 -13.65 -11.79 15.17
CA SER A 186 -15.02 -12.03 15.60
C SER A 186 -15.35 -13.47 16.03
N ILE A 187 -14.42 -14.42 15.94
CA ILE A 187 -14.69 -15.86 16.23
C ILE A 187 -15.20 -16.08 17.68
N GLU A 188 -15.00 -15.11 18.59
CA GLU A 188 -15.54 -15.13 19.95
C GLU A 188 -17.02 -14.67 20.07
N ASN A 189 -17.63 -14.10 19.04
CA ASN A 189 -19.02 -13.59 19.07
C ASN A 189 -19.87 -14.19 17.93
N ILE A 190 -20.99 -14.83 18.29
CA ILE A 190 -21.96 -15.45 17.38
C ILE A 190 -22.55 -14.38 16.43
N GLN A 191 -21.94 -14.20 15.26
CA GLN A 191 -22.43 -13.31 14.19
C GLN A 191 -23.14 -14.10 13.08
N GLY A 192 -24.06 -13.43 12.38
CA GLY A 192 -24.99 -14.04 11.42
C GLY A 192 -24.31 -14.67 10.18
N ASP A 193 -25.04 -15.57 9.54
CA ASP A 193 -24.60 -16.42 8.40
C ASP A 193 -23.93 -15.65 7.23
N ARG A 194 -24.37 -14.42 6.96
CA ARG A 194 -23.81 -13.57 5.88
C ARG A 194 -22.40 -13.04 6.13
N ASP A 195 -22.09 -12.67 7.38
CA ASP A 195 -20.76 -12.12 7.73
C ASP A 195 -19.72 -13.24 7.75
N SER A 196 -20.13 -14.43 8.21
CA SER A 196 -19.37 -15.66 8.13
C SER A 196 -19.00 -16.01 6.67
N GLN A 197 -19.97 -15.96 5.75
CA GLN A 197 -19.72 -16.23 4.32
C GLN A 197 -18.79 -15.19 3.68
N SER A 198 -18.94 -13.90 4.01
CA SER A 198 -18.04 -12.84 3.51
C SER A 198 -16.61 -13.03 4.01
N SER A 199 -16.43 -13.38 5.28
CA SER A 199 -15.12 -13.66 5.87
C SER A 199 -14.46 -14.88 5.22
N ALA A 200 -15.22 -15.97 5.03
CA ALA A 200 -14.72 -17.19 4.37
C ALA A 200 -14.27 -16.91 2.92
N THR A 201 -15.07 -16.14 2.18
CA THR A 201 -14.72 -15.73 0.80
C THR A 201 -13.44 -14.87 0.79
N ALA A 202 -13.31 -13.95 1.74
CA ALA A 202 -12.14 -13.11 1.86
C ALA A 202 -10.88 -13.92 2.18
N ARG A 203 -10.97 -14.91 3.08
CA ARG A 203 -9.88 -15.84 3.40
C ARG A 203 -9.39 -16.59 2.16
N ILE A 204 -10.32 -17.09 1.33
CA ILE A 204 -9.98 -17.79 0.07
C ILE A 204 -9.23 -16.85 -0.88
N GLN A 205 -9.67 -15.59 -1.03
CA GLN A 205 -9.01 -14.61 -1.88
C GLN A 205 -7.59 -14.29 -1.41
N VAL A 206 -7.39 -14.15 -0.09
CA VAL A 206 -6.05 -13.93 0.49
C VAL A 206 -5.17 -15.15 0.26
N LEU A 207 -5.67 -16.36 0.48
CA LEU A 207 -4.93 -17.60 0.23
C LEU A 207 -4.51 -17.72 -1.24
N GLN A 208 -5.40 -17.40 -2.17
CA GLN A 208 -5.09 -17.36 -3.60
C GLN A 208 -4.03 -16.32 -3.95
N TRP A 209 -4.02 -15.15 -3.30
CA TRP A 209 -2.96 -14.15 -3.48
C TRP A 209 -1.60 -14.69 -3.00
N VAL A 210 -1.56 -15.33 -1.83
CA VAL A 210 -0.33 -15.94 -1.30
C VAL A 210 0.21 -17.03 -2.21
N ILE A 211 -0.65 -17.89 -2.77
CA ILE A 211 -0.22 -19.04 -3.59
C ILE A 211 0.01 -18.62 -5.06
N ARG A 212 -1.00 -18.05 -5.71
CA ARG A 212 -1.02 -17.82 -7.17
C ARG A 212 -0.30 -16.56 -7.61
N ASP A 213 -0.10 -15.61 -6.68
CA ASP A 213 0.61 -14.35 -6.93
C ASP A 213 1.74 -14.16 -5.91
N HIS A 214 2.35 -15.29 -5.49
CA HIS A 214 3.35 -15.37 -4.41
C HIS A 214 4.49 -14.38 -4.59
N CYS A 215 4.94 -14.13 -5.83
CA CYS A 215 5.99 -13.15 -6.12
C CYS A 215 5.57 -11.74 -5.68
N LYS A 216 4.34 -11.33 -5.99
CA LYS A 216 3.81 -10.02 -5.55
C LYS A 216 3.45 -10.04 -4.08
N ALA A 217 3.03 -11.18 -3.53
CA ALA A 217 2.82 -11.32 -2.10
C ALA A 217 4.11 -11.05 -1.32
N ARG A 218 5.23 -11.64 -1.72
CA ARG A 218 6.55 -11.37 -1.13
C ARG A 218 7.04 -9.95 -1.36
N LEU A 219 6.80 -9.39 -2.55
CA LEU A 219 7.10 -7.97 -2.83
C LEU A 219 6.32 -7.04 -1.89
N CYS A 220 5.06 -7.37 -1.55
CA CYS A 220 4.33 -6.64 -0.51
C CYS A 220 5.02 -6.73 0.85
N LEU A 221 5.59 -7.87 1.25
CA LEU A 221 6.29 -7.98 2.53
C LEU A 221 7.52 -7.06 2.59
N VAL A 222 8.25 -6.91 1.47
CA VAL A 222 9.35 -5.94 1.34
C VAL A 222 8.85 -4.52 1.58
N HIS A 223 7.72 -4.13 0.97
CA HIS A 223 7.14 -2.80 1.18
C HIS A 223 6.56 -2.61 2.59
N CYS A 224 6.03 -3.66 3.22
CA CYS A 224 5.61 -3.61 4.63
C CYS A 224 6.81 -3.34 5.55
N GLY A 225 7.93 -4.03 5.32
CA GLY A 225 9.18 -3.81 6.03
C GLY A 225 9.72 -2.39 5.84
N ALA A 226 9.71 -1.88 4.61
CA ALA A 226 10.10 -0.50 4.30
C ALA A 226 9.21 0.53 5.01
N LEU A 227 7.89 0.31 5.08
CA LEU A 227 6.98 1.16 5.86
C LEU A 227 7.29 1.13 7.35
N PHE A 228 7.54 -0.04 7.94
CA PHE A 228 7.93 -0.15 9.35
C PHE A 228 9.28 0.53 9.62
N TRP A 229 10.25 0.40 8.70
CA TRP A 229 11.51 1.12 8.78
C TRP A 229 11.31 2.64 8.78
N HIS A 230 10.48 3.13 7.86
CA HIS A 230 10.16 4.54 7.71
C HIS A 230 9.52 5.12 8.96
N ILE A 231 8.41 4.52 9.41
CA ILE A 231 7.64 4.99 10.58
C ILE A 231 8.51 5.07 11.83
N ARG A 232 9.38 4.08 12.06
CA ARG A 232 10.24 4.05 13.25
C ARG A 232 11.30 5.16 13.30
N ARG A 233 11.61 5.80 12.17
CA ARG A 233 12.76 6.73 12.05
C ARG A 233 12.40 8.12 11.55
N TYR A 234 11.39 8.20 10.71
CA TYR A 234 11.07 9.37 9.90
C TYR A 234 9.59 9.75 9.97
N SER A 235 8.83 9.18 10.91
CA SER A 235 7.44 9.57 11.17
C SER A 235 7.35 11.09 11.34
N CYS A 236 6.39 11.68 10.65
CA CYS A 236 6.05 13.09 10.70
C CYS A 236 4.60 13.33 11.15
N SER A 237 3.97 12.32 11.76
CA SER A 237 2.57 12.35 12.23
C SER A 237 1.56 12.73 11.14
N SER A 238 1.84 12.29 9.91
CA SER A 238 0.93 12.51 8.78
C SER A 238 -0.36 11.70 8.90
N LEU A 239 -1.43 12.21 8.28
CA LEU A 239 -2.72 11.53 8.14
C LEU A 239 -2.61 10.10 7.61
N LEU A 240 -1.59 9.81 6.80
CA LEU A 240 -1.40 8.50 6.16
C LEU A 240 -0.78 7.44 7.06
N GLU A 241 -0.01 7.87 8.07
CA GLU A 241 0.82 6.96 8.86
C GLU A 241 -0.01 5.90 9.60
N PRO A 242 -1.14 6.23 10.26
CA PRO A 242 -1.98 5.23 10.90
C PRO A 242 -2.46 4.15 9.94
N TYR A 243 -2.92 4.54 8.75
CA TYR A 243 -3.38 3.58 7.75
C TYR A 243 -2.22 2.75 7.19
N ALA A 244 -1.06 3.38 6.93
CA ALA A 244 0.13 2.70 6.44
C ALA A 244 0.60 1.61 7.40
N VAL A 245 0.70 1.91 8.70
CA VAL A 245 1.05 0.95 9.74
C VAL A 245 0.00 -0.16 9.82
N TYR A 246 -1.28 0.21 9.86
CA TYR A 246 -2.38 -0.75 9.95
C TYR A 246 -2.40 -1.73 8.78
N ILE A 247 -2.37 -1.24 7.53
CA ILE A 247 -2.47 -2.11 6.36
C ILE A 247 -1.21 -2.96 6.19
N ALA A 248 -0.01 -2.42 6.47
CA ALA A 248 1.22 -3.20 6.45
C ALA A 248 1.18 -4.33 7.49
N THR A 249 0.69 -4.03 8.70
CA THR A 249 0.50 -5.03 9.76
C THR A 249 -0.45 -6.14 9.31
N LEU A 250 -1.59 -5.79 8.73
CA LEU A 250 -2.56 -6.79 8.27
C LEU A 250 -2.04 -7.62 7.09
N VAL A 251 -1.27 -7.02 6.18
CA VAL A 251 -0.66 -7.74 5.06
C VAL A 251 0.35 -8.77 5.56
N LEU A 252 1.25 -8.38 6.46
CA LEU A 252 2.20 -9.28 7.11
C LEU A 252 1.48 -10.40 7.87
N TRP A 253 0.49 -10.03 8.70
CA TRP A 253 -0.30 -10.97 9.49
C TRP A 253 -1.01 -11.99 8.59
N ALA A 254 -1.73 -11.52 7.58
CA ALA A 254 -2.51 -12.39 6.70
C ALA A 254 -1.63 -13.33 5.89
N PHE A 255 -0.46 -12.86 5.44
CA PHE A 255 0.53 -13.71 4.77
C PHE A 255 1.00 -14.84 5.70
N CYS A 256 1.44 -14.52 6.93
CA CYS A 256 1.90 -15.51 7.89
C CYS A 256 0.80 -16.53 8.25
N ILE A 257 -0.45 -16.09 8.46
CA ILE A 257 -1.58 -16.99 8.74
C ILE A 257 -1.82 -17.96 7.57
N CYS A 258 -1.77 -17.48 6.34
CA CYS A 258 -1.94 -18.34 5.18
C CYS A 258 -0.78 -19.32 5.01
N MET A 259 0.47 -18.90 5.25
CA MET A 259 1.65 -19.76 5.15
C MET A 259 1.72 -20.86 6.21
N GLN A 260 0.98 -20.72 7.32
CA GLN A 260 0.81 -21.79 8.31
C GLN A 260 -0.11 -22.93 7.83
N LEU A 261 -0.83 -22.74 6.72
CA LEU A 261 -1.63 -23.80 6.11
C LEU A 261 -0.73 -24.71 5.27
N PRO A 262 -0.76 -26.05 5.48
CA PRO A 262 0.06 -26.99 4.72
C PRO A 262 -0.09 -26.82 3.20
N GLU A 263 -1.31 -26.59 2.73
CA GLU A 263 -1.61 -26.43 1.31
C GLU A 263 -0.92 -25.20 0.70
N ALA A 264 -0.72 -24.14 1.47
CA ALA A 264 0.00 -22.95 1.00
C ALA A 264 1.51 -23.20 0.95
N ALA A 265 2.06 -23.81 1.99
CA ALA A 265 3.49 -24.12 2.06
C ALA A 265 3.91 -25.09 0.94
N GLU A 266 3.14 -26.16 0.74
CA GLU A 266 3.39 -27.15 -0.31
C GLU A 266 3.26 -26.56 -1.72
N ALA A 267 2.26 -25.72 -1.96
CA ALA A 267 2.04 -25.12 -3.28
C ALA A 267 3.16 -24.17 -3.71
N ILE A 268 3.95 -23.65 -2.77
CA ILE A 268 5.04 -22.69 -3.05
C ILE A 268 6.42 -23.39 -3.03
N ALA A 269 6.55 -24.55 -2.39
CA ALA A 269 7.82 -25.27 -2.25
C ALA A 269 8.31 -25.95 -3.54
N SER A 270 7.51 -25.99 -4.61
CA SER A 270 7.79 -26.82 -5.80
C SER A 270 8.69 -26.17 -6.87
N GLU A 271 9.40 -25.09 -6.56
CA GLU A 271 10.10 -24.29 -7.57
C GLU A 271 11.62 -24.29 -7.37
N SER A 272 12.30 -25.17 -8.14
CA SER A 272 13.77 -25.25 -8.36
C SER A 272 14.63 -25.88 -7.26
N ASP A 273 15.77 -26.47 -7.65
CA ASP A 273 16.81 -27.00 -6.75
C ASP A 273 17.85 -25.93 -6.33
N GLU A 274 17.73 -24.69 -6.81
CA GLU A 274 18.68 -23.61 -6.50
C GLU A 274 18.51 -23.13 -5.05
N GLU A 275 19.62 -22.94 -4.33
CA GLU A 275 19.64 -22.40 -2.97
C GLU A 275 19.93 -20.89 -3.00
N PRO A 276 19.15 -20.06 -2.27
CA PRO A 276 19.36 -18.63 -2.24
C PRO A 276 20.59 -18.25 -1.42
N GLU A 277 21.40 -17.33 -1.95
CA GLU A 277 22.44 -16.63 -1.19
C GLU A 277 22.14 -15.12 -1.15
N PRO A 278 21.93 -14.52 0.04
CA PRO A 278 21.88 -15.13 1.37
C PRO A 278 20.59 -15.93 1.63
N SER A 279 20.62 -16.84 2.61
CA SER A 279 19.45 -17.62 3.03
C SER A 279 18.51 -16.87 3.99
N PHE A 280 18.82 -15.63 4.35
CA PHE A 280 17.97 -14.82 5.22
C PHE A 280 18.09 -13.33 4.87
N LEU A 281 17.09 -12.55 5.29
CA LEU A 281 17.07 -11.10 5.14
C LEU A 281 16.25 -10.42 6.25
N HIS A 282 16.53 -9.13 6.46
CA HIS A 282 15.70 -8.26 7.28
C HIS A 282 14.88 -7.34 6.37
N LEU A 283 13.55 -7.52 6.36
CA LEU A 283 12.66 -6.75 5.48
C LEU A 283 12.56 -5.28 5.86
N ASP A 284 12.82 -4.96 7.13
CA ASP A 284 12.78 -3.62 7.67
C ASP A 284 14.17 -2.99 7.78
N ARG A 285 14.97 -3.17 6.71
CA ARG A 285 16.25 -2.51 6.49
C ARG A 285 16.34 -2.11 5.00
N PRO A 286 17.23 -1.18 4.62
CA PRO A 286 17.53 -0.95 3.21
C PRO A 286 17.97 -2.25 2.53
N LEU A 287 17.32 -2.59 1.42
CA LEU A 287 17.62 -3.75 0.59
C LEU A 287 18.00 -3.25 -0.81
N ASP A 288 18.98 -3.89 -1.44
CA ASP A 288 19.27 -3.69 -2.86
C ASP A 288 18.32 -4.49 -3.76
N ASP A 289 18.33 -4.17 -5.04
CA ASP A 289 17.41 -4.75 -6.03
C ASP A 289 17.67 -6.25 -6.22
N GLU A 290 18.93 -6.69 -6.11
CA GLU A 290 19.33 -8.10 -6.22
C GLU A 290 18.76 -8.95 -5.08
N LEU A 291 18.85 -8.47 -3.82
CA LEU A 291 18.32 -9.17 -2.66
C LEU A 291 16.78 -9.16 -2.67
N VAL A 292 16.16 -8.06 -3.09
CA VAL A 292 14.70 -8.01 -3.29
C VAL A 292 14.27 -9.02 -4.35
N GLN A 293 14.95 -9.06 -5.50
CA GLN A 293 14.63 -9.99 -6.57
C GLN A 293 14.81 -11.46 -6.15
N THR A 294 15.89 -11.73 -5.42
CA THR A 294 16.18 -13.05 -4.82
C THR A 294 15.06 -13.47 -3.88
N TYR A 295 14.63 -12.60 -2.96
CA TYR A 295 13.54 -12.89 -2.03
C TYR A 295 12.19 -13.08 -2.72
N VAL A 296 11.86 -12.24 -3.71
CA VAL A 296 10.62 -12.38 -4.47
C VAL A 296 10.54 -13.75 -5.14
N ARG A 297 11.63 -14.24 -5.75
CA ARG A 297 11.68 -15.54 -6.44
C ARG A 297 11.80 -16.71 -5.46
N MET A 298 12.79 -16.67 -4.57
CA MET A 298 13.21 -17.82 -3.76
C MET A 298 12.87 -17.69 -2.27
N GLY A 299 12.09 -16.71 -1.85
CA GLY A 299 11.77 -16.46 -0.44
C GLY A 299 11.01 -17.56 0.32
N HIS A 300 10.66 -18.68 -0.30
CA HIS A 300 10.19 -19.89 0.42
C HIS A 300 11.35 -20.70 1.01
N LYS A 301 12.56 -20.46 0.51
CA LYS A 301 13.83 -21.03 1.00
C LYS A 301 14.64 -20.02 1.81
N MET A 302 14.07 -18.84 2.10
CA MET A 302 14.76 -17.78 2.83
C MET A 302 13.98 -17.39 4.08
N SER A 303 14.71 -17.20 5.18
CA SER A 303 14.12 -16.68 6.41
C SER A 303 14.05 -15.16 6.41
N ALA A 304 12.84 -14.62 6.39
CA ALA A 304 12.58 -13.18 6.49
C ALA A 304 12.37 -12.75 7.94
N TYR A 305 13.01 -11.66 8.33
CA TYR A 305 12.97 -11.10 9.68
C TYR A 305 12.47 -9.66 9.69
N ILE A 306 11.77 -9.28 10.76
CA ILE A 306 11.41 -7.89 11.08
C ILE A 306 11.79 -7.61 12.54
N ALA A 307 12.36 -6.44 12.84
CA ALA A 307 12.68 -6.03 14.21
C ALA A 307 11.43 -6.05 15.09
N ASN A 308 11.59 -6.45 16.36
CA ASN A 308 10.53 -6.69 17.35
C ASN A 308 9.49 -7.78 17.00
N VAL A 309 9.55 -8.35 15.79
CA VAL A 309 8.73 -9.50 15.37
C VAL A 309 9.56 -10.78 15.36
N GLY A 310 10.79 -10.74 14.83
CA GLY A 310 11.62 -11.92 14.58
C GLY A 310 11.32 -12.56 13.22
N SER A 311 11.56 -13.87 13.09
CA SER A 311 11.28 -14.62 11.85
C SER A 311 9.78 -14.68 11.57
N LEU A 312 9.42 -14.46 10.31
CA LEU A 312 8.04 -14.59 9.81
C LEU A 312 7.56 -16.04 9.67
N GLU A 313 8.47 -17.01 9.65
CA GLU A 313 8.16 -18.45 9.55
C GLU A 313 7.72 -19.05 10.89
N HIS A 314 8.06 -18.38 11.98
CA HIS A 314 7.77 -18.89 13.32
C HIS A 314 6.27 -18.83 13.63
N GLU A 315 5.73 -19.85 14.30
CA GLU A 315 4.29 -19.98 14.61
C GLU A 315 3.69 -18.74 15.30
N ALA A 316 4.39 -18.19 16.30
CA ALA A 316 4.02 -16.94 16.99
C ALA A 316 4.18 -15.63 16.16
N ALA A 317 4.57 -15.68 14.88
CA ALA A 317 4.76 -14.47 14.06
C ALA A 317 3.48 -13.62 13.91
N PRO A 318 2.28 -14.16 13.59
CA PRO A 318 1.07 -13.36 13.45
C PRO A 318 0.73 -12.54 14.71
N MET A 319 0.82 -13.15 15.89
CA MET A 319 0.63 -12.46 17.17
C MET A 319 1.66 -11.33 17.37
N ARG A 320 2.95 -11.59 17.10
CA ARG A 320 4.02 -10.59 17.27
C ARG A 320 3.89 -9.44 16.28
N ILE A 321 3.49 -9.72 15.04
CA ILE A 321 3.17 -8.72 14.02
C ILE A 321 2.05 -7.79 14.51
N ALA A 322 0.95 -8.35 15.00
CA ALA A 322 -0.16 -7.56 15.54
C ALA A 322 0.27 -6.67 16.72
N ARG A 323 1.11 -7.19 17.63
CA ARG A 323 1.69 -6.41 18.75
C ARG A 323 2.61 -5.29 18.29
N GLU A 324 3.46 -5.54 17.30
CA GLU A 324 4.32 -4.49 16.75
C GLU A 324 3.49 -3.39 16.07
N GLY A 325 2.45 -3.77 15.31
CA GLY A 325 1.51 -2.80 14.72
C GLY A 325 0.83 -1.93 15.78
N ILE A 326 0.40 -2.53 16.90
CA ILE A 326 -0.16 -1.77 18.06
C ILE A 326 0.88 -0.80 18.62
N SER A 327 2.12 -1.27 18.84
CA SER A 327 3.22 -0.45 19.37
C SER A 327 3.53 0.75 18.46
N LEU A 328 3.56 0.55 17.13
CA LEU A 328 3.79 1.62 16.17
C LEU A 328 2.65 2.64 16.19
N LEU A 329 1.38 2.20 16.18
CA LEU A 329 0.22 3.09 16.27
C LEU A 329 0.12 3.83 17.63
N ALA A 330 0.57 3.18 18.71
CA ALA A 330 0.56 3.76 20.05
C ALA A 330 1.64 4.85 20.23
N LYS A 331 2.82 4.67 19.64
CA LYS A 331 3.89 5.68 19.70
C LYS A 331 3.48 7.00 19.05
N ASP A 332 2.76 6.94 17.94
CA ASP A 332 2.22 8.12 17.27
C ASP A 332 1.16 8.84 18.12
N THR A 333 0.47 8.11 19.02
CA THR A 333 -0.54 8.69 19.92
C THR A 333 0.03 9.18 21.26
N GLU A 334 1.12 8.60 21.75
CA GLU A 334 1.82 9.09 22.96
C GLU A 334 2.53 10.42 22.71
N HIS A 335 3.09 10.65 21.51
CA HIS A 335 3.54 11.98 21.08
C HIS A 335 2.42 13.03 21.10
N ALA A 336 1.15 12.62 20.94
CA ALA A 336 -0.01 13.50 21.04
C ALA A 336 -0.61 13.63 22.46
N SER A 337 -0.24 12.76 23.40
CA SER A 337 -0.93 12.62 24.70
C SER A 337 -0.02 12.80 25.94
N GLY A 338 1.30 12.78 25.78
CA GLY A 338 2.26 12.89 26.87
C GLY A 338 2.68 14.33 27.18
N SER A 339 1.86 15.11 27.88
CA SER A 339 2.34 16.30 28.59
C SER A 339 1.73 16.40 30.00
N ASP A 340 2.39 15.79 30.98
CA ASP A 340 2.19 16.09 32.39
C ASP A 340 3.37 16.92 32.94
N TYR A 341 3.04 18.16 33.29
CA TYR A 341 3.67 19.08 34.25
C TYR A 341 5.20 19.25 34.25
N SER A 342 5.70 20.20 33.46
CA SER A 342 6.28 21.47 33.95
C SER A 342 7.09 22.18 32.85
N SER A 343 7.05 23.52 32.89
CA SER A 343 7.75 24.50 32.03
C SER A 343 7.03 24.98 30.75
N THR A 344 6.47 26.19 30.91
CA THR A 344 6.34 27.32 29.96
C THR A 344 6.42 27.08 28.44
N SER A 345 5.26 27.29 27.79
CA SER A 345 5.04 27.77 26.42
C SER A 345 5.73 27.02 25.28
N ARG A 346 5.42 25.73 25.11
CA ARG A 346 5.51 25.06 23.81
C ARG A 346 4.12 24.68 23.35
N ALA A 347 3.79 24.99 22.10
CA ALA A 347 2.50 24.69 21.49
C ALA A 347 2.13 23.23 21.77
N LYS A 348 0.89 22.96 22.20
CA LYS A 348 0.36 21.60 22.34
C LYS A 348 0.66 20.82 21.07
N ASP A 349 1.27 19.65 21.17
CA ASP A 349 1.48 18.78 20.01
C ASP A 349 0.11 18.49 19.38
N VAL A 350 -0.12 19.08 18.21
CA VAL A 350 -1.38 18.97 17.50
C VAL A 350 -1.40 17.58 16.88
N CYS A 351 -2.31 16.73 17.32
CA CYS A 351 -2.59 15.47 16.63
C CYS A 351 -3.19 15.81 15.26
N TYR A 352 -2.46 15.51 14.19
CA TYR A 352 -2.92 15.74 12.82
C TYR A 352 -3.75 14.58 12.26
N THR A 353 -4.05 13.53 13.05
CA THR A 353 -4.86 12.37 12.63
C THR A 353 -6.34 12.55 12.96
N TRP A 354 -7.21 11.83 12.23
CA TRP A 354 -8.66 11.83 12.49
C TRP A 354 -9.07 10.95 13.69
N GLY A 355 -8.12 10.39 14.45
CA GLY A 355 -8.40 9.48 15.57
C GLY A 355 -8.64 8.01 15.18
N ILE A 356 -8.42 7.65 13.91
CA ILE A 356 -8.73 6.32 13.37
C ILE A 356 -7.85 5.21 13.93
N GLU A 357 -6.67 5.57 14.43
CA GLU A 357 -5.70 4.64 15.01
C GLU A 357 -6.29 3.82 16.17
N ARG A 358 -7.24 4.37 16.94
CA ARG A 358 -7.93 3.63 18.01
C ARG A 358 -8.70 2.42 17.48
N SER A 359 -9.37 2.57 16.34
CA SER A 359 -10.10 1.49 15.69
C SER A 359 -9.15 0.41 15.17
N TYR A 360 -8.00 0.82 14.62
CA TYR A 360 -6.97 -0.10 14.15
C TYR A 360 -6.32 -0.86 15.32
N ILE A 361 -5.93 -0.17 16.38
CA ILE A 361 -5.39 -0.78 17.61
C ILE A 361 -6.37 -1.79 18.20
N SER A 362 -7.66 -1.45 18.26
CA SER A 362 -8.71 -2.34 18.77
C SER A 362 -8.77 -3.66 17.97
N LEU A 363 -8.80 -3.59 16.63
CA LEU A 363 -8.80 -4.79 15.80
C LEU A 363 -7.52 -5.60 15.97
N LEU A 364 -6.35 -4.94 15.97
CA LEU A 364 -5.07 -5.63 16.15
C LEU A 364 -4.96 -6.30 17.53
N HIS A 365 -5.56 -5.73 18.58
CA HIS A 365 -5.63 -6.37 19.89
C HIS A 365 -6.45 -7.65 19.87
N LEU A 366 -7.57 -7.67 19.15
CA LEU A 366 -8.38 -8.89 18.99
C LEU A 366 -7.61 -9.96 18.22
N LEU A 367 -6.93 -9.58 17.13
CA LEU A 367 -6.09 -10.50 16.37
C LEU A 367 -4.94 -11.09 17.20
N ALA A 368 -4.30 -10.27 18.04
CA ALA A 368 -3.22 -10.72 18.91
C ALA A 368 -3.67 -11.66 20.05
N LYS A 369 -4.97 -11.69 20.36
CA LYS A 369 -5.57 -12.60 21.36
C LYS A 369 -6.10 -13.89 20.75
N ALA A 370 -6.51 -13.85 19.48
CA ALA A 370 -7.04 -15.00 18.75
C ALA A 370 -5.95 -15.97 18.24
N GLN A 371 -4.70 -15.77 18.65
CA GLN A 371 -3.50 -16.51 18.27
C GLN A 371 -2.82 -16.97 19.56
#